data_AF-A0A960N304-F1
#
_entry.id   AF-A0A960N304-F1
#
_cell.length_a   1.000
_cell.length_b   1.000
_cell.length_c   1.000
_cell.angle_alpha   90.00
_cell.angle_beta   90.00
_cell.angle_gamma   90.00
#
_symmetry.space_group_name_H-M   'P 1'
#
loop_
_entity.id
_entity.type
_entity.pdbx_description
1 polymer ?
#
loop_
_entity_poly.entity_id
_entity_poly.type
_entity_poly.pdbx_seq_one_letter_code
_entity_poly.pdbx_strand_id
1 'polypeptide(L)'
;MKLLGYEDFQTVGHVDLEPLIFDENTPDAERGAWVKAVSEIHRTLSENVGGMDFFGLAAAVKKAGGKIVSLDELPKLISLCPTAEVVGGDQVRLRFDALKTIADRAYRVLFEQGAPISRVRLMREINGRVGRKGLVENIRTLVNQMTKDPRLEPIQKSGEWTLVEWGHETGSLIDVMVEVLRKENEAMTDDAIADAVLARRPGARSSFKLLLTMNPDKFVRVGPALYALAEWEEGQGFQRWDQEAIGEFVEGVFRKAKKDRLHFREVRVPFSEATGLGDRSAQGVLIHHPAMTVQRPDSRTRIAIFVPDWRERLDKSRSGKVPQPERIVASAKKRLSRTPWGQVALLEIVKHVESELGVPRPNIYAAISQTDEIETFRVEGRVTKVCCLSGTSPHSYPQLEKIVDPERKRFCIQGISKLHLEEVDIGLFILGREFDHEMKNLLIAARDFGGLEV
;
A
#
# COMPACT_ATOMS: atom_id res chain seq x y z
N MET A 1 13.69 5.46 -62.22
CA MET A 1 13.43 5.32 -60.78
C MET A 1 14.55 5.99 -60.01
N LYS A 2 14.57 7.32 -60.00
CA LYS A 2 15.45 8.10 -59.14
C LYS A 2 14.97 7.95 -57.70
N LEU A 3 15.85 7.44 -56.84
CA LEU A 3 15.79 7.72 -55.41
C LEU A 3 16.01 9.23 -55.25
N LEU A 4 14.93 10.01 -55.30
CA LEU A 4 14.96 11.39 -54.82
C LEU A 4 14.95 11.34 -53.29
N GLY A 5 16.11 11.03 -52.74
CA GLY A 5 16.41 11.37 -51.37
C GLY A 5 16.46 12.88 -51.23
N TYR A 6 15.86 13.36 -50.15
CA TYR A 6 16.12 14.63 -49.47
C TYR A 6 15.75 15.93 -50.20
N GLU A 7 14.71 16.59 -49.67
CA GLU A 7 14.87 17.95 -49.13
C GLU A 7 14.15 17.99 -47.78
N ASP A 8 14.93 18.18 -46.71
CA ASP A 8 14.53 18.46 -45.33
C ASP A 8 13.26 17.77 -44.80
N PHE A 9 13.39 16.52 -44.31
CA PHE A 9 12.59 16.19 -43.14
C PHE A 9 13.12 17.06 -41.99
N GLN A 10 12.47 18.21 -41.78
CA GLN A 10 12.33 18.73 -40.45
C GLN A 10 11.83 17.56 -39.60
N THR A 11 12.63 17.15 -38.62
CA THR A 11 12.19 16.28 -37.54
C THR A 11 10.81 16.76 -37.08
N VAL A 12 9.77 15.98 -37.38
CA VAL A 12 8.41 16.30 -36.92
C VAL A 12 8.37 15.86 -35.46
N GLY A 13 8.91 16.70 -34.58
CA GLY A 13 9.14 16.35 -33.19
C GLY A 13 10.34 15.42 -33.01
N HIS A 14 10.09 14.18 -32.58
CA HIS A 14 11.10 13.21 -32.10
C HIS A 14 11.21 11.94 -32.96
N VAL A 15 10.45 11.83 -34.06
CA VAL A 15 10.48 10.65 -34.95
C VAL A 15 11.03 11.04 -36.31
N ASP A 16 11.98 10.26 -36.79
CA ASP A 16 12.43 10.31 -38.18
C ASP A 16 11.38 9.56 -39.02
N LEU A 17 10.60 10.30 -39.81
CA LEU A 17 9.65 9.70 -40.74
C LEU A 17 10.42 9.01 -41.87
N GLU A 18 9.95 7.83 -42.30
CA GLU A 18 10.54 7.13 -43.44
C GLU A 18 10.40 7.97 -44.73
N PRO A 19 11.39 7.90 -45.63
CA PRO A 19 11.34 8.64 -46.87
C PRO A 19 10.20 8.16 -47.77
N LEU A 20 9.41 9.11 -48.28
CA LEU A 20 8.40 8.85 -49.30
C LEU A 20 9.05 8.67 -50.66
N ILE A 21 8.67 7.62 -51.39
CA ILE A 21 9.17 7.33 -52.75
C ILE A 21 8.15 7.83 -53.76
N PHE A 22 8.56 8.75 -54.64
CA PHE A 22 7.73 9.33 -55.70
C PHE A 22 8.24 8.95 -57.09
N ASP A 23 7.35 8.94 -58.08
CA ASP A 23 7.73 8.82 -59.49
C ASP A 23 8.40 10.11 -59.98
N GLU A 24 9.35 9.99 -60.92
CA GLU A 24 10.09 11.12 -61.49
C GLU A 24 9.18 12.16 -62.15
N ASN A 25 7.99 11.77 -62.60
CA ASN A 25 7.03 12.66 -63.24
C ASN A 25 6.07 13.36 -62.24
N THR A 26 6.20 13.10 -60.93
CA THR A 26 5.31 13.71 -59.92
C THR A 26 5.64 15.20 -59.76
N PRO A 27 4.69 16.13 -59.96
CA PRO A 27 4.93 17.57 -59.79
C PRO A 27 5.44 17.93 -58.39
N ASP A 28 6.40 18.86 -58.28
CA ASP A 28 6.96 19.29 -56.98
C ASP A 28 5.88 19.82 -56.02
N ALA A 29 4.88 20.53 -56.56
CA ALA A 29 3.76 21.05 -55.78
C ALA A 29 2.91 19.94 -55.13
N GLU A 30 2.77 18.80 -55.82
CA GLU A 30 2.04 17.63 -55.31
C GLU A 30 2.86 16.90 -54.24
N ARG A 31 4.16 16.72 -54.48
CA ARG A 31 5.11 16.17 -53.49
C ARG A 31 5.09 16.96 -52.18
N GLY A 32 5.21 18.29 -52.26
CA GLY A 32 5.16 19.17 -51.08
C GLY A 32 3.82 19.12 -50.34
N ALA A 33 2.71 18.95 -51.07
CA ALA A 33 1.38 18.80 -50.46
C ALA A 33 1.26 17.49 -49.67
N TRP A 34 1.74 16.36 -50.22
CA TRP A 34 1.67 15.07 -49.55
C TRP A 34 2.58 15.00 -48.31
N VAL A 35 3.80 15.52 -48.42
CA VAL A 35 4.71 15.62 -47.26
C VAL A 35 4.06 16.42 -46.14
N LYS A 36 3.49 17.59 -46.47
CA LYS A 36 2.78 18.42 -45.49
C LYS A 36 1.59 17.66 -44.88
N ALA A 37 0.82 16.93 -45.69
CA ALA A 37 -0.33 16.16 -45.21
C ALA A 37 0.09 15.01 -44.27
N VAL A 38 1.14 14.26 -44.61
CA VAL A 38 1.66 13.16 -43.76
C VAL A 38 2.19 13.70 -42.42
N SER A 39 2.96 14.79 -42.44
CA SER A 39 3.43 15.45 -41.23
C SER A 39 2.27 15.94 -40.35
N GLU A 40 1.20 16.45 -40.98
CA GLU A 40 0.02 16.92 -40.27
C GLU A 40 -0.81 15.78 -39.68
N ILE A 41 -0.91 14.65 -40.39
CA ILE A 41 -1.50 13.41 -39.86
C ILE A 41 -0.73 12.96 -38.63
N HIS A 42 0.61 12.88 -38.70
CA HIS A 42 1.44 12.48 -37.56
C HIS A 42 1.22 13.42 -36.36
N ARG A 43 1.21 14.73 -36.58
CA ARG A 43 0.98 15.73 -35.53
C ARG A 43 -0.40 15.57 -34.90
N THR A 44 -1.44 15.47 -35.72
CA THR A 44 -2.83 15.31 -35.26
C THR A 44 -3.00 14.04 -34.42
N LEU A 45 -2.44 12.92 -34.87
CA LEU A 45 -2.50 11.65 -34.15
C LEU A 45 -1.60 11.64 -32.89
N SER A 46 -0.53 12.45 -32.85
CA SER A 46 0.28 12.65 -31.64
C SER A 46 -0.50 13.34 -30.53
N GLU A 47 -1.36 14.29 -30.88
CA GLU A 47 -2.24 15.00 -29.94
C GLU A 47 -3.42 14.11 -29.50
N ASN A 48 -3.87 13.20 -30.37
CA ASN A 48 -4.98 12.29 -30.13
C ASN A 48 -4.50 10.87 -29.93
N VAL A 49 -3.81 10.64 -28.79
CA VAL A 49 -3.22 9.33 -28.49
C VAL A 49 -4.27 8.25 -28.61
N GLY A 50 -5.49 8.38 -28.06
CA GLY A 50 -6.57 7.36 -28.16
C GLY A 50 -6.91 6.86 -29.57
N GLY A 51 -6.57 7.62 -30.62
CA GLY A 51 -6.95 7.36 -32.00
C GLY A 51 -8.17 8.17 -32.42
N MET A 52 -8.42 8.21 -33.72
CA MET A 52 -9.50 8.98 -34.33
C MET A 52 -10.09 8.20 -35.49
N ASP A 53 -11.36 8.44 -35.81
CA ASP A 53 -11.91 7.95 -37.07
C ASP A 53 -11.39 8.76 -38.28
N PHE A 54 -11.53 8.22 -39.50
CA PHE A 54 -11.06 8.87 -40.73
C PHE A 54 -11.68 10.26 -40.93
N PHE A 55 -12.94 10.44 -40.55
CA PHE A 55 -13.64 11.71 -40.72
C PHE A 55 -13.07 12.79 -39.79
N GLY A 56 -12.89 12.46 -38.52
CA GLY A 56 -12.28 13.30 -37.50
C GLY A 56 -10.83 13.64 -37.84
N LEU A 57 -10.07 12.67 -38.33
CA LEU A 57 -8.70 12.90 -38.80
C LEU A 57 -8.66 13.85 -40.01
N ALA A 58 -9.49 13.63 -41.02
CA ALA A 58 -9.57 14.50 -42.19
C ALA A 58 -9.98 15.93 -41.81
N ALA A 59 -10.96 16.08 -40.92
CA ALA A 59 -11.40 17.38 -40.41
C ALA A 59 -10.29 18.10 -39.63
N ALA A 60 -9.58 17.39 -38.76
CA ALA A 60 -8.48 17.95 -37.95
C ALA A 60 -7.29 18.38 -38.82
N VAL A 61 -6.85 17.55 -39.77
CA VAL A 61 -5.76 17.88 -40.69
C VAL A 61 -6.14 19.07 -41.60
N LYS A 62 -7.38 19.12 -42.08
CA LYS A 62 -7.88 20.27 -42.86
C LYS A 62 -7.87 21.56 -42.02
N LYS A 63 -8.33 21.49 -40.76
CA LYS A 63 -8.32 22.64 -39.82
C LYS A 63 -6.91 23.15 -39.56
N ALA A 64 -5.92 22.26 -39.53
CA ALA A 64 -4.52 22.58 -39.38
C ALA A 64 -3.85 23.18 -40.64
N GLY A 65 -4.59 23.38 -41.73
CA GLY A 65 -4.06 23.94 -42.97
C GLY A 65 -3.39 22.91 -43.89
N GLY A 66 -3.66 21.62 -43.68
CA GLY A 66 -3.37 20.56 -44.64
C GLY A 66 -4.31 20.65 -45.84
N LYS A 67 -3.77 20.59 -47.06
CA LYS A 67 -4.55 20.39 -48.28
C LYS A 67 -4.85 18.90 -48.43
N ILE A 68 -5.80 18.37 -47.64
CA ILE A 68 -6.42 17.09 -47.99
C ILE A 68 -7.50 17.38 -49.02
N VAL A 69 -7.44 16.71 -50.18
CA VAL A 69 -8.31 17.00 -51.32
C VAL A 69 -9.58 16.14 -51.28
N SER A 70 -9.57 14.96 -50.65
CA SER A 70 -10.82 14.21 -50.35
C SER A 70 -10.65 13.14 -49.24
N LEU A 71 -11.77 12.64 -48.70
CA LEU A 71 -11.81 11.48 -47.78
C LEU A 71 -11.24 10.20 -48.43
N ASP A 72 -11.32 10.07 -49.76
CA ASP A 72 -10.86 8.90 -50.51
C ASP A 72 -9.32 8.85 -50.62
N GLU A 73 -8.65 9.99 -50.41
CA GLU A 73 -7.18 10.08 -50.42
C GLU A 73 -6.56 9.75 -49.06
N LEU A 74 -7.34 9.87 -47.98
CA LEU A 74 -6.85 9.68 -46.62
C LEU A 74 -6.24 8.29 -46.39
N PRO A 75 -6.84 7.17 -46.83
CA PRO A 75 -6.23 5.83 -46.67
C PRO A 75 -4.85 5.73 -47.32
N LYS A 76 -4.66 6.37 -48.49
CA LYS A 76 -3.37 6.42 -49.17
C LYS A 76 -2.37 7.24 -48.34
N LEU A 77 -2.74 8.42 -47.87
CA LEU A 77 -1.88 9.25 -47.03
C LEU A 77 -1.50 8.58 -45.71
N ILE A 78 -2.42 7.82 -45.10
CA ILE A 78 -2.14 7.02 -43.91
C ILE A 78 -1.14 5.90 -44.24
N SER A 79 -1.29 5.21 -45.37
CA SER A 79 -0.34 4.18 -45.80
C SER A 79 1.07 4.72 -46.06
N LEU A 80 1.17 6.02 -46.37
CA LEU A 80 2.43 6.75 -46.53
C LEU A 80 2.98 7.27 -45.18
N CYS A 81 2.21 7.22 -44.10
CA CYS A 81 2.64 7.65 -42.77
C CYS A 81 3.12 6.42 -41.97
N PRO A 82 4.43 6.12 -41.92
CA PRO A 82 4.95 4.90 -41.29
C PRO A 82 4.67 4.84 -39.77
N THR A 83 4.40 5.99 -39.17
CA THR A 83 4.10 6.11 -37.73
C THR A 83 2.63 5.89 -37.41
N ALA A 84 1.74 5.85 -38.40
CA ALA A 84 0.33 5.61 -38.22
C ALA A 84 0.00 4.11 -38.42
N GLU A 85 -1.01 3.63 -37.72
CA GLU A 85 -1.59 2.30 -37.90
C GLU A 85 -3.11 2.38 -37.92
N VAL A 86 -3.73 1.47 -38.67
CA VAL A 86 -5.18 1.25 -38.68
C VAL A 86 -5.48 0.08 -37.74
N VAL A 87 -6.33 0.30 -36.74
CA VAL A 87 -6.59 -0.68 -35.66
C VAL A 87 -7.80 -1.55 -35.95
N GLY A 88 -8.75 -1.03 -36.72
CA GLY A 88 -9.98 -1.71 -37.11
C GLY A 88 -11.02 -0.73 -37.62
N GLY A 89 -11.71 -1.10 -38.71
CA GLY A 89 -12.62 -0.20 -39.42
C GLY A 89 -11.91 1.07 -39.86
N ASP A 90 -12.51 2.22 -39.54
CA ASP A 90 -12.01 3.54 -39.92
C ASP A 90 -11.19 4.20 -38.80
N GLN A 91 -10.72 3.45 -37.80
CA GLN A 91 -9.93 4.01 -36.69
C GLN A 91 -8.43 3.99 -36.98
N VAL A 92 -7.81 5.17 -36.88
CA VAL A 92 -6.38 5.41 -37.09
C VAL A 92 -5.77 5.97 -35.82
N ARG A 93 -4.55 5.57 -35.55
CA ARG A 93 -3.76 6.11 -34.44
C ARG A 93 -2.27 6.02 -34.75
N LEU A 94 -1.44 6.61 -33.90
CA LEU A 94 -0.01 6.33 -33.96
C LEU A 94 0.31 4.93 -33.44
N ARG A 95 1.28 4.29 -34.11
CA ARG A 95 1.95 3.09 -33.61
C ARG A 95 2.53 3.35 -32.23
N PHE A 96 2.59 2.30 -31.42
CA PHE A 96 3.03 2.40 -30.03
C PHE A 96 4.46 2.96 -29.86
N ASP A 97 5.37 2.56 -30.75
CA ASP A 97 6.77 2.99 -30.76
C ASP A 97 6.96 4.45 -31.20
N ALA A 98 6.02 4.98 -32.00
CA ALA A 98 6.02 6.36 -32.48
C ALA A 98 5.51 7.38 -31.43
N LEU A 99 4.91 6.92 -30.33
CA LEU A 99 4.41 7.80 -29.26
C LEU A 99 5.55 8.61 -28.60
N LYS A 100 5.27 9.90 -28.38
CA LYS A 100 6.23 10.93 -27.95
C LYS A 100 6.76 10.75 -26.55
N THR A 101 5.86 10.59 -25.60
CA THR A 101 6.25 10.53 -24.19
C THR A 101 5.96 9.16 -23.59
N ILE A 102 6.59 8.88 -22.44
CA ILE A 102 6.26 7.69 -21.66
C ILE A 102 4.83 7.80 -21.14
N ALA A 103 4.35 9.02 -20.85
CA ALA A 103 2.97 9.28 -20.46
C ALA A 103 1.97 8.92 -21.59
N ASP A 104 2.26 9.27 -22.85
CA ASP A 104 1.42 8.88 -23.99
C ASP A 104 1.34 7.35 -24.14
N ARG A 105 2.47 6.67 -23.94
CA ARG A 105 2.53 5.19 -23.94
C ARG A 105 1.73 4.60 -22.78
N ALA A 106 1.82 5.19 -21.59
CA ALA A 106 1.05 4.76 -20.43
C ALA A 106 -0.45 4.97 -20.64
N TYR A 107 -0.86 6.13 -21.16
CA TYR A 107 -2.24 6.42 -21.56
C TYR A 107 -2.75 5.38 -22.55
N ARG A 108 -1.97 5.08 -23.60
CA ARG A 108 -2.31 4.05 -24.59
C ARG A 108 -2.55 2.69 -23.96
N VAL A 109 -1.67 2.23 -23.06
CA VAL A 109 -1.84 0.93 -22.39
C VAL A 109 -3.09 0.91 -21.52
N LEU A 110 -3.34 1.97 -20.74
CA LEU A 110 -4.54 2.07 -19.91
C LEU A 110 -5.81 2.07 -20.76
N PHE A 111 -5.85 2.90 -21.81
CA PHE A 111 -6.98 3.03 -22.72
C PHE A 111 -7.37 1.68 -23.36
N GLU A 112 -6.39 0.91 -23.85
CA GLU A 112 -6.65 -0.40 -24.44
C GLU A 112 -7.10 -1.47 -23.45
N GLN A 113 -6.61 -1.40 -22.21
CA GLN A 113 -6.94 -2.38 -21.18
C GLN A 113 -8.31 -2.11 -20.53
N GLY A 114 -8.76 -0.85 -20.54
CA GLY A 114 -10.06 -0.46 -19.99
C GLY A 114 -10.20 -0.65 -18.47
N ALA A 115 -9.08 -0.82 -17.76
CA ALA A 115 -9.05 -0.99 -16.31
C ALA A 115 -7.76 -0.39 -15.71
N PRO A 116 -7.78 0.02 -14.42
CA PRO A 116 -6.59 0.53 -13.75
C PRO A 116 -5.46 -0.50 -13.64
N ILE A 117 -4.21 -0.06 -13.74
CA ILE A 117 -3.04 -0.95 -13.81
C ILE A 117 -1.95 -0.46 -12.86
N SER A 118 -1.30 -1.40 -12.16
CA SER A 118 -0.12 -1.08 -11.34
C SER A 118 1.03 -0.53 -12.16
N ARG A 119 1.74 0.48 -11.64
CA ARG A 119 2.91 1.09 -12.30
C ARG A 119 3.98 0.09 -12.74
N VAL A 120 4.14 -1.01 -12.00
CA VAL A 120 5.09 -2.09 -12.33
C VAL A 120 4.64 -2.84 -13.59
N ARG A 121 3.34 -3.15 -13.67
CA ARG A 121 2.76 -3.82 -14.84
C ARG A 121 2.73 -2.89 -16.04
N LEU A 122 2.39 -1.60 -15.86
CA LEU A 122 2.48 -0.59 -16.92
C LEU A 122 3.89 -0.50 -17.52
N MET A 123 4.91 -0.40 -16.68
CA MET A 123 6.30 -0.37 -17.15
C MET A 123 6.65 -1.61 -17.97
N ARG A 124 6.21 -2.80 -17.52
CA ARG A 124 6.44 -4.06 -18.25
C ARG A 124 5.73 -4.08 -19.60
N GLU A 125 4.46 -3.67 -19.65
CA GLU A 125 3.68 -3.59 -20.90
C GLU A 125 4.28 -2.60 -21.89
N ILE A 126 4.69 -1.40 -21.42
CA ILE A 126 5.36 -0.41 -22.26
C ILE A 126 6.66 -1.00 -22.81
N ASN A 127 7.52 -1.55 -21.95
CA ASN A 127 8.80 -2.11 -22.35
C ASN A 127 8.68 -3.33 -23.26
N GLY A 128 7.59 -4.10 -23.16
CA GLY A 128 7.32 -5.23 -24.03
C GLY A 128 6.93 -4.84 -25.46
N ARG A 129 6.51 -3.59 -25.68
CA ARG A 129 6.01 -3.09 -26.98
C ARG A 129 6.96 -2.12 -27.68
N VAL A 130 8.02 -1.68 -27.01
CA VAL A 130 9.02 -0.75 -27.55
C VAL A 130 10.36 -1.45 -27.78
N GLY A 131 11.12 -0.99 -28.77
CA GLY A 131 12.50 -1.42 -28.98
C GLY A 131 13.45 -0.89 -27.89
N ARG A 132 14.72 -1.33 -27.94
CA ARG A 132 15.75 -0.98 -26.93
C ARG A 132 15.88 0.53 -26.64
N LYS A 133 15.74 1.38 -27.66
CA LYS A 133 15.85 2.85 -27.52
C LYS A 133 14.69 3.50 -26.73
N GLY A 134 13.56 2.80 -26.57
CA GLY A 134 12.36 3.32 -25.93
C GLY A 134 12.09 2.78 -24.52
N LEU A 135 13.01 1.98 -23.98
CA LEU A 135 12.83 1.30 -22.70
C LEU A 135 12.75 2.30 -21.53
N VAL A 136 11.79 2.03 -20.66
CA VAL A 136 11.67 2.68 -19.35
C VAL A 136 12.55 1.90 -18.36
N GLU A 137 13.70 2.46 -18.02
CA GLU A 137 14.67 1.81 -17.12
C GLU A 137 14.21 1.82 -15.65
N ASN A 138 13.46 2.85 -15.25
CA ASN A 138 13.11 3.09 -13.85
C ASN A 138 11.64 3.49 -13.69
N ILE A 139 10.95 2.84 -12.74
CA ILE A 139 9.57 3.14 -12.34
C ILE A 139 9.42 4.60 -11.91
N ARG A 140 10.44 5.20 -11.28
CA ARG A 140 10.41 6.60 -10.86
C ARG A 140 10.27 7.54 -12.07
N THR A 141 10.94 7.23 -13.18
CA THR A 141 10.84 8.01 -14.42
C THR A 141 9.44 7.91 -15.02
N LEU A 142 8.85 6.70 -15.02
CA LEU A 142 7.45 6.49 -15.43
C LEU A 142 6.50 7.34 -14.59
N VAL A 143 6.55 7.20 -13.25
CA VAL A 143 5.69 7.93 -12.32
C VAL A 143 5.84 9.44 -12.50
N ASN A 144 7.08 9.96 -12.61
CA ASN A 144 7.33 11.38 -12.79
C ASN A 144 6.73 11.95 -14.09
N GLN A 145 6.70 11.16 -15.18
CA GLN A 145 6.05 11.61 -16.41
C GLN A 145 4.53 11.52 -16.32
N MET A 146 4.01 10.43 -15.76
CA MET A 146 2.56 10.25 -15.60
C MET A 146 1.94 11.30 -14.68
N THR A 147 2.62 11.69 -13.59
CA THR A 147 2.14 12.74 -12.67
C THR A 147 2.04 14.12 -13.35
N LYS A 148 2.83 14.37 -14.40
CA LYS A 148 2.78 15.63 -15.15
C LYS A 148 1.69 15.65 -16.21
N ASP A 149 1.13 14.49 -16.55
CA ASP A 149 0.12 14.36 -17.59
C ASP A 149 -1.28 14.49 -16.98
N PRO A 150 -2.08 15.48 -17.39
CA PRO A 150 -3.40 15.72 -16.82
C PRO A 150 -4.43 14.64 -17.16
N ARG A 151 -4.13 13.72 -18.10
CA ARG A 151 -5.04 12.61 -18.48
C ARG A 151 -4.91 11.40 -17.56
N LEU A 152 -3.86 11.37 -16.74
CA LEU A 152 -3.49 10.23 -15.91
C LEU A 152 -3.52 10.63 -14.45
N GLU A 153 -4.11 9.77 -13.63
CA GLU A 153 -4.11 9.99 -12.18
C GLU A 153 -3.78 8.70 -11.40
N PRO A 154 -3.02 8.81 -10.30
CA PRO A 154 -2.73 7.68 -9.45
C PRO A 154 -3.92 7.38 -8.52
N ILE A 155 -4.21 6.09 -8.32
CA ILE A 155 -5.17 5.65 -7.31
C ILE A 155 -4.45 5.60 -5.94
N GLN A 156 -4.11 6.77 -5.40
CA GLN A 156 -3.48 6.95 -4.08
C GLN A 156 -2.29 6.00 -3.84
N LYS A 157 -2.23 5.39 -2.66
CA LYS A 157 -1.15 4.49 -2.20
C LYS A 157 -1.18 3.10 -2.82
N SER A 158 -2.17 2.77 -3.67
CA SER A 158 -2.22 1.45 -4.32
C SER A 158 -1.03 1.24 -5.28
N GLY A 159 -0.50 2.34 -5.83
CA GLY A 159 0.49 2.28 -6.92
C GLY A 159 -0.13 1.93 -8.28
N GLU A 160 -1.45 1.87 -8.36
CA GLU A 160 -2.23 1.77 -9.59
C GLU A 160 -2.49 3.14 -10.18
N TRP A 161 -2.68 3.16 -11.49
CA TRP A 161 -2.94 4.34 -12.29
C TRP A 161 -4.17 4.12 -13.14
N THR A 162 -4.90 5.21 -13.39
CA THR A 162 -6.13 5.22 -14.16
C THR A 162 -6.15 6.41 -15.12
N LEU A 163 -7.07 6.37 -16.09
CA LEU A 163 -7.44 7.53 -16.87
C LEU A 163 -8.40 8.40 -16.07
N VAL A 164 -8.20 9.71 -16.12
CA VAL A 164 -9.06 10.71 -15.45
C VAL A 164 -10.49 10.65 -15.98
N GLU A 165 -10.66 10.36 -17.28
CA GLU A 165 -11.97 10.27 -17.93
C GLU A 165 -12.85 9.12 -17.40
N TRP A 166 -12.27 8.12 -16.71
CA TRP A 166 -13.03 7.03 -16.11
C TRP A 166 -13.72 7.44 -14.81
N GLY A 167 -13.36 8.58 -14.22
CA GLY A 167 -14.03 9.14 -13.04
C GLY A 167 -13.98 8.22 -11.81
N HIS A 168 -12.92 7.43 -11.67
CA HIS A 168 -12.75 6.58 -10.48
C HIS A 168 -12.53 7.43 -9.24
N GLU A 169 -13.11 7.01 -8.11
CA GLU A 169 -12.90 7.68 -6.83
C GLU A 169 -11.44 7.52 -6.37
N THR A 170 -10.67 8.60 -6.42
CA THR A 170 -9.25 8.64 -6.03
C THR A 170 -9.05 8.95 -4.55
N GLY A 171 -10.10 8.96 -3.73
CA GLY A 171 -9.98 9.02 -2.27
C GLY A 171 -9.19 7.84 -1.68
N SER A 172 -8.74 7.93 -0.42
CA SER A 172 -8.17 6.78 0.29
C SER A 172 -9.24 5.68 0.46
N LEU A 173 -8.86 4.40 0.52
CA LEU A 173 -9.84 3.33 0.73
C LEU A 173 -10.60 3.55 2.03
N ILE A 174 -9.89 4.05 3.05
CA ILE A 174 -10.46 4.43 4.35
C ILE A 174 -11.49 5.55 4.20
N ASP A 175 -11.21 6.59 3.42
CA ASP A 175 -12.10 7.74 3.30
C ASP A 175 -13.36 7.35 2.52
N VAL A 176 -13.24 6.53 1.47
CA VAL A 176 -14.39 5.97 0.75
C VAL A 176 -15.21 5.04 1.65
N MET A 177 -14.57 4.24 2.52
CA MET A 177 -15.28 3.43 3.52
C MET A 177 -16.06 4.31 4.52
N VAL A 178 -15.49 5.44 4.94
CA VAL A 178 -16.17 6.41 5.81
C VAL A 178 -17.39 6.99 5.10
N GLU A 179 -17.25 7.42 3.85
CA GLU A 179 -18.36 7.95 3.05
C GLU A 179 -19.47 6.93 2.80
N VAL A 180 -19.10 5.67 2.55
CA VAL A 180 -20.08 4.57 2.42
C VAL A 180 -20.90 4.44 3.71
N LEU A 181 -20.24 4.34 4.86
CA LEU A 181 -20.94 4.25 6.14
C LEU A 181 -21.78 5.51 6.44
N ARG A 182 -21.27 6.72 6.17
CA ARG A 182 -22.04 7.96 6.33
C ARG A 182 -23.28 8.01 5.44
N LYS A 183 -23.17 7.51 4.21
CA LYS A 183 -24.27 7.53 3.24
C LYS A 183 -25.38 6.56 3.62
N GLU A 184 -25.03 5.33 4.00
CA GLU A 184 -26.01 4.33 4.41
C GLU A 184 -26.56 4.62 5.81
N ASN A 185 -25.81 5.35 6.64
CA ASN A 185 -26.19 5.77 8.00
C ASN A 185 -26.59 4.59 8.91
N GLU A 186 -25.98 3.42 8.68
CA GLU A 186 -26.13 2.21 9.48
C GLU A 186 -24.83 1.42 9.57
N ALA A 187 -24.69 0.59 10.61
CA ALA A 187 -23.51 -0.25 10.75
C ALA A 187 -23.58 -1.39 9.74
N MET A 188 -22.49 -1.60 9.01
CA MET A 188 -22.44 -2.56 7.91
C MET A 188 -21.47 -3.69 8.22
N THR A 189 -21.68 -4.84 7.57
CA THR A 189 -20.71 -5.93 7.62
C THR A 189 -19.43 -5.57 6.85
N ASP A 190 -18.29 -6.16 7.22
CA ASP A 190 -17.04 -5.98 6.47
C ASP A 190 -17.17 -6.34 4.98
N ASP A 191 -17.95 -7.38 4.67
CA ASP A 191 -18.29 -7.76 3.29
C ASP A 191 -19.17 -6.72 2.57
N ALA A 192 -20.23 -6.22 3.22
CA ALA A 192 -21.11 -5.22 2.60
C ALA A 192 -20.38 -3.89 2.35
N ILE A 193 -19.50 -3.47 3.27
CA ILE A 193 -18.63 -2.31 3.08
C ILE A 193 -17.70 -2.55 1.89
N ALA A 194 -17.09 -3.74 1.80
CA ALA A 194 -16.20 -4.07 0.70
C ALA A 194 -16.93 -4.00 -0.65
N ASP A 195 -18.13 -4.57 -0.77
CA ASP A 195 -18.91 -4.57 -2.01
C ASP A 195 -19.31 -3.14 -2.42
N ALA A 196 -19.78 -2.32 -1.46
CA ALA A 196 -20.16 -0.92 -1.71
C ALA A 196 -18.98 -0.03 -2.15
N VAL A 197 -17.78 -0.28 -1.60
CA VAL A 197 -16.56 0.46 -1.99
C VAL A 197 -16.01 -0.04 -3.32
N LEU A 198 -15.99 -1.36 -3.55
CA LEU A 198 -15.51 -1.95 -4.80
C LEU A 198 -16.37 -1.57 -6.01
N ALA A 199 -17.64 -1.25 -5.80
CA ALA A 199 -18.51 -0.70 -6.84
C ALA A 199 -18.09 0.70 -7.30
N ARG A 200 -17.40 1.48 -6.45
CA ARG A 200 -16.96 2.86 -6.75
C ARG A 200 -15.51 2.94 -7.20
N ARG A 201 -14.67 2.00 -6.77
CA ARG A 201 -13.23 1.99 -7.06
C ARG A 201 -12.63 0.59 -7.04
N PRO A 202 -11.53 0.35 -7.77
CA PRO A 202 -10.79 -0.90 -7.66
C PRO A 202 -10.13 -1.02 -6.27
N GLY A 203 -9.99 -2.27 -5.82
CA GLY A 203 -9.34 -2.62 -4.57
C GLY A 203 -9.31 -4.13 -4.32
N ALA A 204 -8.51 -4.53 -3.33
CA ALA A 204 -8.45 -5.93 -2.90
C ALA A 204 -9.44 -6.16 -1.74
N ARG A 205 -10.42 -7.06 -1.96
CA ARG A 205 -11.42 -7.44 -0.93
C ARG A 205 -10.77 -7.88 0.40
N SER A 206 -9.62 -8.56 0.32
CA SER A 206 -8.88 -9.02 1.50
C SER A 206 -8.37 -7.89 2.41
N SER A 207 -8.24 -6.67 1.89
CA SER A 207 -7.66 -5.53 2.64
C SER A 207 -8.66 -4.84 3.55
N PHE A 208 -9.97 -4.96 3.29
CA PHE A 208 -11.01 -4.23 4.03
C PHE A 208 -11.04 -4.58 5.51
N LYS A 209 -11.03 -5.88 5.83
CA LYS A 209 -11.01 -6.34 7.23
C LYS A 209 -9.80 -5.81 8.01
N LEU A 210 -8.63 -5.80 7.37
CA LEU A 210 -7.43 -5.24 7.96
C LEU A 210 -7.59 -3.73 8.21
N LEU A 211 -8.09 -2.98 7.22
CA LEU A 211 -8.25 -1.53 7.33
C LEU A 211 -9.30 -1.15 8.39
N LEU A 212 -10.41 -1.87 8.47
CA LEU A 212 -11.42 -1.67 9.51
C LEU A 212 -10.86 -1.89 10.92
N THR A 213 -9.96 -2.87 11.09
CA THR A 213 -9.34 -3.15 12.39
C THR A 213 -8.18 -2.20 12.73
N MET A 214 -7.43 -1.74 11.73
CA MET A 214 -6.23 -0.92 11.93
C MET A 214 -6.52 0.58 12.11
N ASN A 215 -7.75 1.04 11.91
CA ASN A 215 -8.15 2.45 12.08
C ASN A 215 -9.27 2.58 13.14
N PRO A 216 -8.97 2.27 14.43
CA PRO A 216 -9.95 2.31 15.51
C PRO A 216 -10.45 3.73 15.84
N ASP A 217 -9.73 4.75 15.40
CA ASP A 217 -10.11 6.17 15.46
C ASP A 217 -11.27 6.52 14.51
N LYS A 218 -11.43 5.77 13.41
CA LYS A 218 -12.47 5.98 12.39
C LYS A 218 -13.57 4.93 12.43
N PHE A 219 -13.22 3.68 12.72
CA PHE A 219 -14.16 2.56 12.71
C PHE A 219 -14.20 1.89 14.07
N VAL A 220 -15.41 1.65 14.56
CA VAL A 220 -15.64 0.89 15.77
C VAL A 220 -16.35 -0.41 15.42
N ARG A 221 -15.82 -1.52 15.95
CA ARG A 221 -16.47 -2.81 15.81
C ARG A 221 -17.60 -2.88 16.82
N VAL A 222 -18.81 -2.82 16.31
CA VAL A 222 -20.04 -2.79 17.12
C VAL A 222 -20.73 -4.15 17.20
N GLY A 223 -20.25 -5.11 16.40
CA GLY A 223 -20.71 -6.47 16.45
C GLY A 223 -19.81 -7.46 15.72
N PRO A 224 -20.25 -8.73 15.61
CA PRO A 224 -19.54 -9.80 14.92
C PRO A 224 -19.40 -9.53 13.41
N ALA A 225 -18.24 -8.99 12.99
CA ALA A 225 -18.00 -8.52 11.62
C ALA A 225 -18.83 -7.29 11.21
N LEU A 226 -19.46 -6.61 12.17
CA LEU A 226 -20.21 -5.40 11.96
C LEU A 226 -19.40 -4.19 12.43
N TYR A 227 -19.30 -3.18 11.57
CA TYR A 227 -18.50 -1.98 11.80
C TYR A 227 -19.37 -0.73 11.60
N ALA A 228 -19.15 0.25 12.47
CA ALA A 228 -19.77 1.56 12.44
C ALA A 228 -18.68 2.63 12.45
N LEU A 229 -19.06 3.89 12.22
CA LEU A 229 -18.14 5.00 12.41
C LEU A 229 -17.92 5.27 13.90
N ALA A 230 -16.67 5.55 14.28
CA ALA A 230 -16.30 5.83 15.66
C ALA A 230 -16.94 7.13 16.18
N GLU A 231 -17.30 8.06 15.29
CA GLU A 231 -18.00 9.30 15.62
C GLU A 231 -19.50 9.11 15.88
N TRP A 232 -20.07 7.92 15.59
CA TRP A 232 -21.47 7.65 15.90
C TRP A 232 -21.65 7.41 17.40
N GLU A 233 -22.41 8.30 18.04
CA GLU A 233 -22.85 8.09 19.42
C GLU A 233 -23.91 6.96 19.49
N GLU A 234 -24.03 6.33 20.66
CA GLU A 234 -25.01 5.26 20.95
C GLU A 234 -26.49 5.69 20.76
N GLY A 235 -26.76 6.93 20.36
CA GLY A 235 -28.09 7.47 20.05
C GLY A 235 -28.50 7.45 18.57
N GLN A 236 -27.61 7.13 17.61
CA GLN A 236 -27.94 7.16 16.18
C GLN A 236 -28.53 5.85 15.62
N GLY A 237 -29.24 5.09 16.46
CA GLY A 237 -30.05 3.95 16.01
C GLY A 237 -29.31 2.61 15.86
N PHE A 238 -28.06 2.51 16.32
CA PHE A 238 -27.32 1.24 16.35
C PHE A 238 -27.09 0.76 17.79
N GLN A 239 -27.64 -0.42 18.15
CA GLN A 239 -27.40 -1.05 19.44
C GLN A 239 -26.05 -1.77 19.45
N ARG A 240 -25.10 -1.29 20.26
CA ARG A 240 -23.80 -1.95 20.45
C ARG A 240 -24.00 -3.34 21.04
N TRP A 241 -23.66 -4.38 20.30
CA TRP A 241 -23.76 -5.77 20.75
C TRP A 241 -22.49 -6.21 21.45
N ASP A 242 -22.30 -5.71 22.67
CA ASP A 242 -21.26 -6.24 23.54
C ASP A 242 -21.69 -7.59 24.17
N GLN A 243 -20.79 -8.20 24.95
CA GLN A 243 -21.09 -9.49 25.60
C GLN A 243 -22.24 -9.39 26.60
N GLU A 244 -22.50 -8.21 27.15
CA GLU A 244 -23.58 -8.02 28.12
C GLU A 244 -24.92 -7.94 27.39
N ALA A 245 -25.04 -7.09 26.37
CA ALA A 245 -26.20 -6.98 25.50
C ALA A 245 -26.57 -8.31 24.82
N ILE A 246 -25.58 -9.07 24.36
CA ILE A 246 -25.81 -10.43 23.81
C ILE A 246 -26.38 -11.34 24.90
N GLY A 247 -25.82 -11.33 26.11
CA GLY A 247 -26.31 -12.14 27.22
C GLY A 247 -27.72 -11.78 27.66
N GLU A 248 -28.04 -10.49 27.73
CA GLU A 248 -29.38 -9.98 28.04
C GLU A 248 -30.40 -10.36 26.97
N PHE A 249 -30.03 -10.27 25.69
CA PHE A 249 -30.89 -10.73 24.60
C PHE A 249 -31.18 -12.23 24.72
N VAL A 250 -30.15 -13.05 24.94
CA VAL A 250 -30.30 -14.49 25.13
C VAL A 250 -31.23 -14.77 26.31
N GLU A 251 -30.99 -14.14 27.45
CA GLU A 251 -31.84 -14.24 28.64
C GLU A 251 -33.30 -13.87 28.32
N GLY A 252 -33.52 -12.79 27.56
CA GLY A 252 -34.84 -12.35 27.11
C GLY A 252 -35.57 -13.38 26.24
N VAL A 253 -34.86 -14.03 25.30
CA VAL A 253 -35.43 -15.07 24.43
C VAL A 253 -35.91 -16.28 25.26
N PHE A 254 -35.07 -16.78 26.17
CA PHE A 254 -35.44 -17.92 27.04
C PHE A 254 -36.58 -17.55 28.00
N ARG A 255 -36.55 -16.32 28.57
CA ARG A 255 -37.61 -15.81 29.44
C ARG A 255 -38.96 -15.73 28.72
N LYS A 256 -38.99 -15.24 27.48
CA LYS A 256 -40.20 -15.17 26.65
C LYS A 256 -40.77 -16.55 26.34
N ALA A 257 -39.89 -17.53 26.08
CA ALA A 257 -40.31 -18.89 25.79
C ALA A 257 -40.72 -19.70 27.04
N LYS A 258 -40.42 -19.21 28.25
CA LYS A 258 -40.63 -19.90 29.54
C LYS A 258 -40.03 -21.32 29.58
N LYS A 259 -38.89 -21.49 28.93
CA LYS A 259 -38.14 -22.75 28.86
C LYS A 259 -36.67 -22.45 29.13
N ASP A 260 -35.96 -23.42 29.69
CA ASP A 260 -34.51 -23.41 29.88
C ASP A 260 -33.76 -24.04 28.69
N ARG A 261 -34.49 -24.77 27.83
CA ARG A 261 -33.99 -25.44 26.63
C ARG A 261 -34.81 -25.06 25.41
N LEU A 262 -34.14 -24.63 24.36
CA LEU A 262 -34.75 -24.25 23.08
C LEU A 262 -34.00 -24.89 21.92
N HIS A 263 -34.67 -25.11 20.79
CA HIS A 263 -33.95 -25.45 19.58
C HIS A 263 -33.03 -24.27 19.22
N PHE A 264 -31.78 -24.51 18.88
CA PHE A 264 -30.77 -23.45 18.67
C PHE A 264 -31.23 -22.44 17.60
N ARG A 265 -32.01 -22.89 16.61
CA ARG A 265 -32.64 -22.02 15.60
C ARG A 265 -33.58 -20.97 16.20
N GLU A 266 -34.31 -21.29 17.27
CA GLU A 266 -35.25 -20.38 17.94
C GLU A 266 -34.53 -19.22 18.66
N VAL A 267 -33.25 -19.37 18.97
CA VAL A 267 -32.42 -18.28 19.51
C VAL A 267 -31.63 -17.60 18.41
N ARG A 268 -31.11 -18.37 17.44
CA ARG A 268 -30.29 -17.87 16.34
C ARG A 268 -31.04 -16.95 15.39
N VAL A 269 -32.26 -17.32 14.97
CA VAL A 269 -33.03 -16.53 13.99
C VAL A 269 -33.38 -15.15 14.55
N PRO A 270 -33.97 -15.04 15.76
CA PRO A 270 -34.23 -13.72 16.34
C PRO A 270 -32.95 -12.92 16.58
N PHE A 271 -31.83 -13.56 16.96
CA PHE A 271 -30.56 -12.86 17.12
C PHE A 271 -30.03 -12.33 15.79
N SER A 272 -30.11 -13.13 14.72
CA SER A 272 -29.74 -12.73 13.36
C SER A 272 -30.58 -11.55 12.88
N GLU A 273 -31.89 -11.57 13.12
CA GLU A 273 -32.80 -10.46 12.80
C GLU A 273 -32.49 -9.20 13.62
N ALA A 274 -32.25 -9.34 14.92
CA ALA A 274 -31.96 -8.20 15.80
C ALA A 274 -30.57 -7.56 15.54
N THR A 275 -29.62 -8.33 15.03
CA THR A 275 -28.23 -7.89 14.83
C THR A 275 -27.88 -7.58 13.37
N GLY A 276 -28.73 -7.98 12.42
CA GLY A 276 -28.42 -7.98 10.98
C GLY A 276 -27.35 -8.99 10.56
N LEU A 277 -26.88 -9.87 11.46
CA LEU A 277 -25.83 -10.83 11.16
C LEU A 277 -26.33 -11.97 10.28
N GLY A 278 -25.51 -12.40 9.34
CA GLY A 278 -25.74 -13.65 8.61
C GLY A 278 -25.83 -14.86 9.54
N ASP A 279 -26.62 -15.85 9.13
CA ASP A 279 -27.02 -17.02 9.93
C ASP A 279 -25.81 -17.80 10.54
N ARG A 280 -24.69 -17.89 9.79
CA ARG A 280 -23.44 -18.53 10.28
C ARG A 280 -22.72 -17.68 11.32
N SER A 281 -22.70 -16.36 11.15
CA SER A 281 -22.04 -15.44 12.08
C SER A 281 -22.81 -15.36 13.40
N ALA A 282 -24.14 -15.23 13.33
CA ALA A 282 -25.04 -15.32 14.47
C ALA A 282 -24.81 -16.62 15.26
N GLN A 283 -24.71 -17.76 14.55
CA GLN A 283 -24.39 -19.04 15.17
C GLN A 283 -23.04 -19.03 15.89
N GLY A 284 -21.98 -18.53 15.25
CA GLY A 284 -20.64 -18.53 15.85
C GLY A 284 -20.59 -17.76 17.17
N VAL A 285 -21.30 -16.63 17.21
CA VAL A 285 -21.35 -15.75 18.38
C VAL A 285 -22.08 -16.43 19.53
N LEU A 286 -23.28 -16.94 19.25
CA LEU A 286 -24.13 -17.57 20.27
C LEU A 286 -23.53 -18.87 20.81
N ILE A 287 -22.87 -19.68 19.99
CA ILE A 287 -22.24 -20.95 20.43
C ILE A 287 -21.15 -20.71 21.48
N HIS A 288 -20.42 -19.60 21.38
CA HIS A 288 -19.30 -19.30 22.27
C HIS A 288 -19.68 -18.35 23.41
N HIS A 289 -20.93 -17.89 23.47
CA HIS A 289 -21.36 -16.92 24.46
C HIS A 289 -21.59 -17.58 25.83
N PRO A 290 -21.12 -17.00 26.96
CA PRO A 290 -21.30 -17.56 28.30
C PRO A 290 -22.76 -17.76 28.72
N ALA A 291 -23.70 -17.01 28.13
CA ALA A 291 -25.14 -17.06 28.43
C ALA A 291 -25.85 -18.34 27.99
N MET A 292 -25.21 -19.17 27.17
CA MET A 292 -25.81 -20.44 26.78
C MET A 292 -24.75 -21.52 26.55
N THR A 293 -25.18 -22.78 26.65
CA THR A 293 -24.44 -23.94 26.15
C THR A 293 -25.23 -24.60 25.04
N VAL A 294 -24.52 -25.22 24.08
CA VAL A 294 -25.15 -25.89 22.95
C VAL A 294 -24.88 -27.38 23.01
N GLN A 295 -25.93 -28.18 23.18
CA GLN A 295 -25.88 -29.64 23.14
C GLN A 295 -26.29 -30.15 21.77
N ARG A 296 -25.70 -31.27 21.35
CA ARG A 296 -26.01 -31.98 20.10
C ARG A 296 -26.51 -33.38 20.43
N PRO A 297 -27.82 -33.57 20.67
CA PRO A 297 -28.38 -34.90 20.91
C PRO A 297 -28.24 -35.82 19.69
N ASP A 298 -28.21 -35.25 18.49
CA ASP A 298 -27.97 -35.97 17.23
C ASP A 298 -27.21 -35.06 16.22
N SER A 299 -26.96 -35.56 15.01
CA SER A 299 -26.19 -34.86 13.98
C SER A 299 -26.89 -33.65 13.34
N ARG A 300 -28.22 -33.56 13.46
CA ARG A 300 -29.08 -32.55 12.81
C ARG A 300 -29.65 -31.54 13.80
N THR A 301 -29.79 -31.92 15.06
CA THR A 301 -30.44 -31.13 16.10
C THR A 301 -29.42 -30.47 17.01
N ARG A 302 -29.64 -29.18 17.29
CA ARG A 302 -28.86 -28.43 18.29
C ARG A 302 -29.82 -27.83 19.30
N ILE A 303 -29.56 -28.05 20.57
CA ILE A 303 -30.37 -27.52 21.67
C ILE A 303 -29.53 -26.48 22.41
N ALA A 304 -30.02 -25.25 22.46
CA ALA A 304 -29.49 -24.19 23.29
C ALA A 304 -30.03 -24.35 24.72
N ILE A 305 -29.16 -24.29 25.71
CA ILE A 305 -29.49 -24.38 27.13
C ILE A 305 -29.03 -23.09 27.80
N PHE A 306 -29.96 -22.40 28.46
CA PHE A 306 -29.66 -21.16 29.16
C PHE A 306 -28.76 -21.40 30.37
N VAL A 307 -27.84 -20.47 30.61
CA VAL A 307 -26.90 -20.49 31.74
C VAL A 307 -27.20 -19.26 32.62
N PRO A 308 -27.86 -19.42 33.77
CA PRO A 308 -28.27 -18.27 34.59
C PRO A 308 -27.10 -17.47 35.19
N ASP A 309 -25.99 -18.15 35.49
CA ASP A 309 -24.76 -17.59 36.09
C ASP A 309 -23.80 -16.96 35.06
N TRP A 310 -24.29 -16.59 33.88
CA TRP A 310 -23.44 -16.18 32.78
C TRP A 310 -22.67 -14.88 33.01
N ARG A 311 -23.21 -13.97 33.83
CA ARG A 311 -22.53 -12.72 34.22
C ARG A 311 -21.24 -13.02 34.99
N GLU A 312 -21.28 -13.95 35.95
CA GLU A 312 -20.09 -14.38 36.68
C GLU A 312 -19.06 -15.08 35.76
N ARG A 313 -19.54 -15.83 34.76
CA ARG A 313 -18.66 -16.45 33.76
C ARG A 313 -18.02 -15.43 32.85
N LEU A 314 -18.74 -14.36 32.51
CA LEU A 314 -18.21 -13.25 31.75
C LEU A 314 -17.10 -12.54 32.53
N ASP A 315 -17.29 -12.29 33.82
CA ASP A 315 -16.26 -11.71 34.69
C ASP A 315 -15.04 -12.62 34.85
N LYS A 316 -15.25 -13.93 35.01
CA LYS A 316 -14.15 -14.93 35.01
C LYS A 316 -13.41 -14.98 33.67
N SER A 317 -14.09 -14.70 32.55
CA SER A 317 -13.44 -14.61 31.24
C SER A 317 -12.64 -13.32 31.08
N ARG A 318 -13.09 -12.23 31.71
CA ARG A 318 -12.39 -10.93 31.74
C ARG A 318 -11.17 -10.95 32.67
N SER A 319 -11.17 -11.77 33.72
CA SER A 319 -10.24 -11.62 34.86
C SER A 319 -8.91 -12.39 34.81
N GLY A 320 -8.50 -13.05 33.71
CA GLY A 320 -7.34 -13.96 33.86
C GLY A 320 -6.44 -14.27 32.69
N LYS A 321 -6.63 -13.70 31.50
CA LYS A 321 -5.69 -13.95 30.40
C LYS A 321 -5.08 -12.66 29.92
N VAL A 322 -3.86 -12.39 30.43
CA VAL A 322 -2.93 -11.44 29.84
C VAL A 322 -2.94 -11.66 28.31
N PRO A 323 -3.25 -10.62 27.51
CA PRO A 323 -3.29 -10.71 26.07
C PRO A 323 -2.06 -11.43 25.48
N GLN A 324 -2.26 -12.19 24.42
CA GLN A 324 -1.17 -12.95 23.79
C GLN A 324 0.05 -12.06 23.42
N PRO A 325 -0.13 -10.82 22.89
CA PRO A 325 1.00 -9.92 22.65
C PRO A 325 1.79 -9.57 23.92
N GLU A 326 1.10 -9.24 25.02
CA GLU A 326 1.74 -8.93 26.30
C GLU A 326 2.51 -10.13 26.86
N ARG A 327 1.98 -11.35 26.73
CA ARG A 327 2.69 -12.58 27.12
C ARG A 327 3.96 -12.81 26.27
N ILE A 328 3.90 -12.52 24.98
CA ILE A 328 5.04 -12.59 24.07
C ILE A 328 6.12 -11.58 24.49
N VAL A 329 5.73 -10.32 24.71
CA VAL A 329 6.65 -9.25 25.12
C VAL A 329 7.29 -9.58 26.46
N ALA A 330 6.51 -10.05 27.44
CA ALA A 330 7.03 -10.45 28.75
C ALA A 330 8.07 -11.59 28.66
N SER A 331 7.81 -12.61 27.85
CA SER A 331 8.76 -13.72 27.58
C SER A 331 10.04 -13.21 26.89
N ALA A 332 9.89 -12.37 25.86
CA ALA A 332 11.02 -11.77 25.16
C ALA A 332 11.87 -10.89 26.10
N LYS A 333 11.26 -10.05 26.95
CA LYS A 333 11.95 -9.24 27.96
C LYS A 333 12.73 -10.10 28.96
N LYS A 334 12.11 -11.17 29.46
CA LYS A 334 12.74 -12.13 30.37
C LYS A 334 13.96 -12.81 29.74
N ARG A 335 13.96 -13.02 28.42
CA ARG A 335 15.11 -13.56 27.69
C ARG A 335 16.21 -12.51 27.51
N LEU A 336 15.85 -11.29 27.11
CA LEU A 336 16.80 -10.19 26.90
C LEU A 336 17.51 -9.78 28.21
N SER A 337 16.79 -9.78 29.35
CA SER A 337 17.37 -9.42 30.65
C SER A 337 18.39 -10.44 31.19
N ARG A 338 18.44 -11.64 30.62
CA ARG A 338 19.39 -12.71 31.01
C ARG A 338 20.65 -12.74 30.15
N THR A 339 20.69 -11.99 29.05
CA THR A 339 21.84 -11.96 28.16
C THR A 339 22.79 -10.83 28.49
N PRO A 340 24.11 -11.04 28.43
CA PRO A 340 25.08 -9.96 28.52
C PRO A 340 24.73 -8.87 27.50
N TRP A 341 24.75 -7.61 27.91
CA TRP A 341 24.43 -6.44 27.07
C TRP A 341 22.97 -6.27 26.66
N GLY A 342 22.06 -7.15 27.14
CA GLY A 342 20.63 -7.03 26.83
C GLY A 342 20.29 -7.23 25.35
N GLN A 343 21.20 -7.82 24.57
CA GLN A 343 21.09 -7.94 23.11
C GLN A 343 21.06 -9.39 22.65
N VAL A 344 20.12 -9.70 21.78
CA VAL A 344 19.96 -11.05 21.20
C VAL A 344 19.51 -10.93 19.75
N ALA A 345 19.98 -11.84 18.89
CA ALA A 345 19.44 -11.94 17.53
C ALA A 345 17.92 -12.16 17.57
N LEU A 346 17.16 -11.39 16.78
CA LEU A 346 15.70 -11.48 16.75
C LEU A 346 15.21 -12.91 16.49
N LEU A 347 15.94 -13.66 15.66
CA LEU A 347 15.62 -15.06 15.37
C LEU A 347 15.71 -15.96 16.62
N GLU A 348 16.66 -15.69 17.51
CA GLU A 348 16.81 -16.46 18.76
C GLU A 348 15.72 -16.11 19.77
N ILE A 349 15.32 -14.84 19.87
CA ILE A 349 14.15 -14.43 20.67
C ILE A 349 12.89 -15.13 20.16
N VAL A 350 12.67 -15.12 18.84
CA VAL A 350 11.51 -15.76 18.23
C VAL A 350 11.48 -17.26 18.51
N LYS A 351 12.62 -17.96 18.35
CA LYS A 351 12.72 -19.39 18.68
C LYS A 351 12.44 -19.66 20.16
N HIS A 352 12.94 -18.81 21.06
CA HIS A 352 12.70 -18.95 22.49
C HIS A 352 11.21 -18.80 22.84
N VAL A 353 10.58 -17.72 22.38
CA VAL A 353 9.15 -17.44 22.62
C VAL A 353 8.27 -18.51 21.98
N GLU A 354 8.60 -18.98 20.78
CA GLU A 354 7.91 -20.08 20.09
C GLU A 354 7.95 -21.35 20.94
N SER A 355 9.11 -21.69 21.52
CA SER A 355 9.26 -22.87 22.38
C SER A 355 8.58 -22.75 23.74
N GLU A 356 8.55 -21.55 24.37
CA GLU A 356 7.97 -21.35 25.70
C GLU A 356 6.43 -21.24 25.63
N LEU A 357 5.89 -20.59 24.60
CA LEU A 357 4.46 -20.25 24.53
C LEU A 357 3.68 -21.02 23.46
N GLY A 358 4.34 -21.75 22.55
CA GLY A 358 3.68 -22.48 21.45
C GLY A 358 2.98 -21.55 20.46
N VAL A 359 3.48 -20.32 20.28
CA VAL A 359 2.86 -19.29 19.44
C VAL A 359 3.51 -19.27 18.04
N PRO A 360 2.73 -19.15 16.95
CA PRO A 360 3.29 -19.02 15.60
C PRO A 360 4.19 -17.79 15.43
N ARG A 361 5.31 -17.96 14.71
CA ARG A 361 6.29 -16.88 14.46
C ARG A 361 5.71 -15.55 13.97
N PRO A 362 4.74 -15.50 13.03
CA PRO A 362 4.18 -14.23 12.57
C PRO A 362 3.61 -13.36 13.70
N ASN A 363 2.95 -13.99 14.69
CA ASN A 363 2.39 -13.28 15.84
C ASN A 363 3.49 -12.76 16.76
N ILE A 364 4.59 -13.50 16.89
CA ILE A 364 5.76 -13.08 17.68
C ILE A 364 6.42 -11.86 17.04
N TYR A 365 6.64 -11.88 15.72
CA TYR A 365 7.18 -10.74 14.99
C TYR A 365 6.28 -9.51 15.11
N ALA A 366 4.96 -9.69 14.95
CA ALA A 366 4.00 -8.60 15.07
C ALA A 366 4.04 -7.97 16.47
N ALA A 367 3.97 -8.78 17.53
CA ALA A 367 4.01 -8.30 18.91
C ALA A 367 5.32 -7.57 19.25
N ILE A 368 6.48 -8.12 18.85
CA ILE A 368 7.79 -7.48 19.08
C ILE A 368 7.90 -6.16 18.29
N SER A 369 7.35 -6.08 17.08
CA SER A 369 7.42 -4.85 16.27
C SER A 369 6.50 -3.73 16.75
N GLN A 370 5.49 -4.06 17.55
CA GLN A 370 4.45 -3.12 18.00
C GLN A 370 4.67 -2.62 19.43
N THR A 371 5.56 -3.26 20.20
CA THR A 371 5.89 -2.80 21.55
C THR A 371 6.97 -1.72 21.50
N ASP A 372 6.82 -0.73 22.36
CA ASP A 372 7.81 0.30 22.67
C ASP A 372 8.84 -0.18 23.72
N GLU A 373 8.69 -1.40 24.25
CA GLU A 373 9.58 -1.97 25.27
C GLU A 373 10.77 -2.77 24.69
N ILE A 374 10.72 -3.10 23.39
CA ILE A 374 11.77 -3.83 22.69
C ILE A 374 12.12 -3.10 21.39
N GLU A 375 13.36 -2.63 21.30
CA GLU A 375 13.90 -2.02 20.09
C GLU A 375 14.48 -3.11 19.16
N THR A 376 14.31 -2.92 17.85
CA THR A 376 14.94 -3.79 16.84
C THR A 376 15.73 -2.99 15.81
N PHE A 377 16.99 -3.36 15.59
CA PHE A 377 17.87 -2.68 14.63
C PHE A 377 18.61 -3.69 13.75
N ARG A 378 19.08 -3.22 12.58
CA ARG A 378 19.93 -4.00 11.67
C ARG A 378 21.38 -3.66 11.96
N VAL A 379 22.22 -4.68 12.11
CA VAL A 379 23.67 -4.52 12.21
C VAL A 379 24.26 -4.55 10.81
N GLU A 380 25.04 -3.54 10.43
CA GLU A 380 25.70 -3.50 9.13
C GLU A 380 26.56 -4.76 8.91
N GLY A 381 26.49 -5.31 7.70
CA GLY A 381 27.18 -6.56 7.35
C GLY A 381 26.51 -7.85 7.85
N ARG A 382 25.40 -7.78 8.61
CA ARG A 382 24.62 -8.95 9.02
C ARG A 382 23.20 -8.91 8.46
N VAL A 383 22.72 -10.06 8.00
CA VAL A 383 21.34 -10.22 7.48
C VAL A 383 20.31 -10.22 8.62
N THR A 384 20.74 -10.53 9.85
CA THR A 384 19.87 -10.71 11.01
C THR A 384 19.65 -9.40 11.78
N LYS A 385 18.39 -9.10 12.12
CA LYS A 385 18.05 -8.05 13.09
C LYS A 385 18.43 -8.48 14.51
N VAL A 386 18.80 -7.51 15.34
CA VAL A 386 19.07 -7.66 16.78
C VAL A 386 17.95 -6.98 17.56
N CYS A 387 17.58 -7.55 18.70
CA CYS A 387 16.63 -7.00 19.66
C CYS A 387 17.37 -6.55 20.94
N CYS A 388 16.94 -5.43 21.53
CA CYS A 388 17.33 -5.00 22.88
C CYS A 388 16.13 -4.45 23.65
N LEU A 389 16.23 -4.36 24.98
CA LEU A 389 15.22 -3.64 25.76
C LEU A 389 15.31 -2.15 25.42
N SER A 390 14.17 -1.48 25.29
CA SER A 390 14.16 -0.05 25.00
C SER A 390 14.86 0.74 26.10
N GLY A 391 15.66 1.72 25.71
CA GLY A 391 16.52 2.47 26.63
C GLY A 391 17.83 1.75 27.03
N THR A 392 17.99 0.46 26.75
CA THR A 392 19.31 -0.21 26.73
C THR A 392 19.87 -0.22 25.33
N SER A 393 20.12 0.99 24.80
CA SER A 393 20.70 1.14 23.48
C SER A 393 22.09 0.45 23.42
N PRO A 394 22.53 -0.03 22.23
CA PRO A 394 23.88 -0.54 21.98
C PRO A 394 25.01 0.45 22.31
N HIS A 395 24.67 1.67 22.73
CA HIS A 395 25.58 2.72 23.16
C HIS A 395 25.76 2.81 24.69
N SER A 396 25.45 1.76 25.44
CA SER A 396 25.92 1.68 26.83
C SER A 396 27.42 1.38 26.82
N TYR A 397 28.24 2.41 27.01
CA TYR A 397 29.68 2.29 27.20
C TYR A 397 29.97 2.30 28.70
N PRO A 398 30.02 1.14 29.39
CA PRO A 398 30.26 1.07 30.83
C PRO A 398 31.61 1.69 31.23
N GLN A 399 32.53 1.87 30.28
CA GLN A 399 33.78 2.60 30.46
C GLN A 399 33.55 4.09 30.79
N LEU A 400 32.43 4.68 30.35
CA LEU A 400 32.07 6.06 30.69
C LEU A 400 31.83 6.24 32.19
N GLU A 401 31.37 5.20 32.88
CA GLU A 401 31.20 5.22 34.33
C GLU A 401 32.54 5.26 35.08
N LYS A 402 33.64 4.89 34.41
CA LYS A 402 35.01 4.96 34.98
C LYS A 402 35.65 6.34 34.81
N ILE A 403 35.07 7.24 34.03
CA ILE A 403 35.58 8.60 33.84
C ILE A 403 35.19 9.42 35.08
N VAL A 404 36.19 9.77 35.89
CA VAL A 404 35.99 10.52 37.15
C VAL A 404 35.63 11.99 36.87
N ASP A 405 36.18 12.57 35.81
CA ASP A 405 35.90 13.95 35.41
C ASP A 405 34.50 14.08 34.77
N PRO A 406 33.57 14.82 35.39
CA PRO A 406 32.19 14.96 34.91
C PRO A 406 32.09 15.73 33.59
N GLU A 407 32.98 16.68 33.33
CA GLU A 407 32.97 17.46 32.10
C GLU A 407 33.41 16.59 30.93
N ARG A 408 34.48 15.82 31.12
CA ARG A 408 34.94 14.84 30.13
C ARG A 408 33.92 13.73 29.89
N LYS A 409 33.31 13.20 30.96
CA LYS A 409 32.24 12.21 30.83
C LYS A 409 31.11 12.74 29.95
N ARG A 410 30.72 14.01 30.13
CA ARG A 410 29.72 14.68 29.28
C ARG A 410 30.16 14.77 27.83
N PHE A 411 31.40 15.16 27.53
CA PHE A 411 31.91 15.22 26.15
C PHE A 411 31.97 13.83 25.48
N CYS A 412 32.39 12.79 26.20
CA CYS A 412 32.39 11.44 25.67
C CYS A 412 30.96 10.94 25.38
N ILE A 413 29.99 11.19 26.27
CA ILE A 413 28.57 10.88 26.04
C ILE A 413 28.05 11.63 24.80
N GLN A 414 28.39 12.92 24.67
CA GLN A 414 28.00 13.72 23.52
C GLN A 414 28.60 13.17 22.22
N GLY A 415 29.89 12.86 22.19
CA GLY A 415 30.55 12.28 21.02
C GLY A 415 29.94 10.94 20.62
N ILE A 416 29.67 10.07 21.59
CA ILE A 416 28.99 8.79 21.39
C ILE A 416 27.59 8.97 20.81
N SER A 417 26.81 9.93 21.31
CA SER A 417 25.44 10.19 20.84
C SER A 417 25.39 10.62 19.37
N LYS A 418 26.52 11.08 18.83
CA LYS A 418 26.70 11.54 17.44
C LYS A 418 27.27 10.46 16.52
N LEU A 419 27.54 9.24 17.00
CA LEU A 419 28.03 8.14 16.18
C LEU A 419 26.91 7.46 15.37
N HIS A 420 26.24 8.22 14.53
CA HIS A 420 25.29 7.75 13.52
C HIS A 420 25.58 8.37 12.15
N LEU A 421 25.02 7.80 11.08
CA LEU A 421 25.35 8.11 9.67
C LEU A 421 25.38 9.60 9.30
N GLU A 422 24.57 10.43 9.94
CA GLU A 422 24.42 11.86 9.62
C GLU A 422 25.44 12.75 10.34
N GLU A 423 25.98 12.33 11.49
CA GLU A 423 26.83 13.16 12.36
C GLU A 423 28.10 12.42 12.83
N VAL A 424 28.45 11.29 12.20
CA VAL A 424 29.58 10.44 12.61
C VAL A 424 30.90 11.18 12.62
N ASP A 425 31.09 12.12 11.69
CA ASP A 425 32.26 13.01 11.61
C ASP A 425 32.35 13.93 12.84
N ILE A 426 31.23 14.49 13.29
CA ILE A 426 31.13 15.30 14.50
C ILE A 426 31.43 14.45 15.74
N GLY A 427 30.86 13.24 15.80
CA GLY A 427 31.09 12.31 16.91
C GLY A 427 32.55 11.89 17.03
N LEU A 428 33.19 11.52 15.90
CA LEU A 428 34.60 11.17 15.83
C LEU A 428 35.51 12.36 16.17
N PHE A 429 35.16 13.57 15.74
CA PHE A 429 35.91 14.77 16.09
C PHE A 429 35.90 15.05 17.60
N ILE A 430 34.73 14.98 18.24
CA ILE A 430 34.59 15.19 19.69
C ILE A 430 35.43 14.15 20.45
N LEU A 431 35.31 12.88 20.10
CA LEU A 431 36.05 11.80 20.77
C LEU A 431 37.56 11.89 20.51
N GLY A 432 37.98 12.24 19.30
CA GLY A 432 39.39 12.45 18.96
C GLY A 432 40.03 13.58 19.77
N ARG A 433 39.31 14.69 19.96
CA ARG A 433 39.78 15.81 20.79
C ARG A 433 39.97 15.42 22.25
N GLU A 434 39.04 14.66 22.83
CA GLU A 434 39.17 14.17 24.21
C GLU A 434 40.33 13.17 24.35
N PHE A 435 40.55 12.33 23.33
CA PHE A 435 41.71 11.43 23.28
C PHE A 435 43.04 12.20 23.23
N ASP A 436 43.16 13.21 22.36
CA ASP A 436 44.37 14.04 22.25
C ASP A 436 44.68 14.77 23.55
N HIS A 437 43.64 15.28 24.21
CA HIS A 437 43.77 15.93 25.51
C HIS A 437 44.33 14.95 26.56
N GLU A 438 43.85 13.73 26.60
CA GLU A 438 44.35 12.70 27.52
C GLU A 438 45.76 12.22 27.21
N MET A 439 46.08 12.06 25.93
CA MET A 439 47.44 11.76 25.52
C MET A 439 48.40 12.87 25.95
N LYS A 440 48.00 14.14 25.81
CA LYS A 440 48.80 15.28 26.27
C LYS A 440 49.00 15.27 27.79
N ASN A 441 47.93 15.04 28.56
CA ASN A 441 48.01 14.97 30.02
C ASN A 441 48.93 13.83 30.47
N LEU A 442 48.83 12.68 29.83
CA LEU A 442 49.67 11.51 30.10
C LEU A 442 51.15 11.80 29.78
N LEU A 443 51.45 12.48 28.68
CA LEU A 443 52.81 12.88 28.31
C LEU A 443 53.41 13.94 29.25
N ILE A 444 52.60 14.89 29.74
CA ILE A 444 53.03 15.87 30.73
C ILE A 444 53.37 15.17 32.04
N ALA A 445 52.46 14.30 32.52
CA ALA A 445 52.70 13.51 33.73
C ALA A 445 54.00 12.69 33.59
N ALA A 446 54.15 11.95 32.48
CA ALA A 446 55.37 11.19 32.21
C ALA A 446 56.65 12.03 32.24
N ARG A 447 56.63 13.20 31.61
CA ARG A 447 57.77 14.12 31.62
C ARG A 447 58.13 14.53 33.05
N ASP A 448 57.12 14.87 33.85
CA ASP A 448 57.30 15.37 35.20
C ASP A 448 57.74 14.25 36.19
N PHE A 449 57.44 12.99 35.87
CA PHE A 449 57.86 11.79 36.63
C PHE A 449 59.14 11.11 36.10
N GLY A 450 59.86 11.70 35.13
CA GLY A 450 61.16 11.21 34.65
C GLY A 450 61.09 10.14 33.55
N GLY A 451 59.94 9.97 32.90
CA GLY A 451 59.70 9.04 31.80
C GLY A 451 58.43 8.22 31.98
N LEU A 452 57.92 7.65 30.89
CA LEU A 452 56.95 6.55 30.97
C LEU A 452 57.74 5.28 31.26
N GLU A 453 57.50 4.61 32.39
CA GLU A 453 57.78 3.17 32.46
C GLU A 453 56.75 2.50 31.53
N VAL A 454 57.23 1.98 30.40
CA VAL A 454 56.42 1.26 29.40
C VAL A 454 56.16 -0.16 29.87
#